data_AF-A0A927B221-F1
#
_entry.id   AF-A0A927B221-F1
#
_cell.length_a   1.000
_cell.length_b   1.000
_cell.length_c   1.000
_cell.angle_alpha   90.00
_cell.angle_beta   90.00
_cell.angle_gamma   90.00
#
_symmetry.space_group_name_H-M   'P 1'
#
loop_
_entity.id
_entity.type
_entity.pdbx_description
1 polymer ?
#
loop_
_entity_poly.entity_id
_entity_poly.type
_entity_poly.pdbx_seq_one_letter_code
_entity_poly.pdbx_strand_id
1 'polypeptide(L)'
;MAQQSLTQRLKKIRERCLDVPGGIKKVAERMGRVENTLHNWFKGRTTPTVDDVEQLVTQLVALENEAKQIEKEKQERLNAALA
;
A
#
# COMPACT_ATOMS: atom_id res chain seq x y z
N MET A 1 21.18 -3.57 -15.18
CA MET A 1 20.58 -4.58 -14.28
C MET A 1 19.69 -3.97 -13.18
N ALA A 2 19.99 -2.80 -12.60
CA ALA A 2 19.21 -2.21 -11.49
C ALA A 2 17.81 -1.65 -11.87
N GLN A 3 17.61 -1.15 -13.09
CA GLN A 3 16.33 -0.54 -13.49
C GLN A 3 15.20 -1.58 -13.65
N GLN A 4 15.51 -2.79 -14.13
CA GLN A 4 14.51 -3.86 -14.29
C GLN A 4 13.98 -4.35 -12.94
N SER A 5 14.81 -4.35 -11.88
CA SER A 5 14.37 -4.78 -10.55
C SER A 5 13.48 -3.74 -9.86
N LEU A 6 13.74 -2.45 -10.03
CA LEU A 6 12.91 -1.39 -9.44
C LEU A 6 11.49 -1.37 -10.06
N THR A 7 11.39 -1.44 -11.38
CA THR A 7 10.07 -1.46 -12.07
C THR A 7 9.23 -2.67 -11.63
N GLN A 8 9.85 -3.85 -11.50
CA GLN A 8 9.16 -5.04 -10.99
C GLN A 8 8.72 -4.89 -9.53
N ARG A 9 9.58 -4.30 -8.66
CA ARG A 9 9.23 -4.02 -7.26
C ARG A 9 8.04 -3.05 -7.18
N LEU A 10 8.08 -1.95 -7.94
CA LEU A 10 7.00 -0.97 -7.98
C LEU A 10 5.69 -1.57 -8.51
N LYS A 11 5.76 -2.48 -9.48
CA LYS A 11 4.56 -3.21 -9.95
C LYS A 11 3.93 -4.05 -8.84
N LYS A 12 4.73 -4.83 -8.10
CA LYS A 12 4.24 -5.63 -6.95
C LYS A 12 3.67 -4.75 -5.84
N ILE A 13 4.31 -3.61 -5.57
CA ILE A 13 3.82 -2.66 -4.57
C ILE A 13 2.47 -2.08 -5.02
N ARG A 14 2.32 -1.74 -6.30
CA ARG A 14 1.06 -1.26 -6.85
C ARG A 14 -0.06 -2.29 -6.69
N GLU A 15 0.22 -3.56 -6.99
CA GLU A 15 -0.74 -4.66 -6.83
C GLU A 15 -1.21 -4.76 -5.37
N ARG A 16 -0.28 -4.78 -4.42
CA ARG A 16 -0.60 -4.78 -2.98
C ARG A 16 -1.36 -3.53 -2.52
N CYS A 17 -1.09 -2.38 -3.12
CA CYS A 17 -1.88 -1.17 -2.84
C CYS A 17 -3.35 -1.36 -3.21
N LEU A 18 -3.69 -2.23 -4.18
CA LEU A 18 -5.10 -2.53 -4.51
C LEU A 18 -5.77 -3.45 -3.49
N ASP A 19 -4.99 -4.22 -2.74
CA ASP A 19 -5.50 -5.16 -1.73
C ASP A 19 -5.83 -4.47 -0.39
N VAL A 20 -5.33 -3.25 -0.17
CA VAL A 20 -5.64 -2.47 1.05
C VAL A 20 -6.85 -1.55 0.85
N PRO A 21 -7.71 -1.38 1.87
CA PRO A 21 -8.81 -0.44 1.83
C PRO A 21 -8.35 0.99 1.51
N GLY A 22 -8.99 1.61 0.53
CA GLY A 22 -8.65 2.98 0.08
C GLY A 22 -7.47 3.06 -0.89
N GLY A 23 -6.83 1.94 -1.21
CA GLY A 23 -5.99 1.85 -2.38
C GLY A 23 -4.69 2.67 -2.33
N ILE A 24 -4.18 2.99 -3.52
CA ILE A 24 -3.06 3.92 -3.75
C ILE A 24 -3.31 5.29 -3.10
N LYS A 25 -4.55 5.77 -3.11
CA LYS A 25 -4.93 7.05 -2.50
C LYS A 25 -4.59 7.07 -1.01
N LYS A 26 -5.00 6.04 -0.27
CA LYS A 26 -4.76 5.97 1.18
C LYS A 26 -3.27 5.87 1.52
N VAL A 27 -2.53 5.11 0.71
CA VAL A 27 -1.07 5.01 0.85
C VAL A 27 -0.41 6.37 0.61
N ALA A 28 -0.80 7.09 -0.45
CA ALA A 28 -0.27 8.42 -0.74
C ALA A 28 -0.56 9.42 0.39
N GLU A 29 -1.79 9.42 0.93
CA GLU A 29 -2.18 10.24 2.08
C GLU A 29 -1.27 9.97 3.29
N ARG A 30 -1.00 8.70 3.63
CA ARG A 30 -0.11 8.34 4.75
C ARG A 30 1.34 8.75 4.54
N MET A 31 1.78 8.79 3.29
CA MET A 31 3.11 9.30 2.95
C MET A 31 3.17 10.84 2.95
N GLY A 32 2.05 11.54 3.09
CA GLY A 32 1.98 13.00 2.91
C GLY A 32 2.25 13.42 1.45
N ARG A 33 1.92 12.55 0.49
CA ARG A 33 2.14 12.77 -0.94
C ARG A 33 0.80 12.88 -1.66
N VAL A 34 0.79 13.56 -2.80
CA VAL A 34 -0.36 13.57 -3.70
C VAL A 34 -0.45 12.21 -4.39
N GLU A 35 -1.66 11.66 -4.54
CA GLU A 35 -1.90 10.37 -5.20
C GLU A 35 -1.24 10.25 -6.58
N ASN A 36 -1.27 11.34 -7.36
CA ASN A 36 -0.69 11.38 -8.70
C ASN A 36 0.82 11.12 -8.71
N THR A 37 1.53 11.43 -7.62
CA THR A 37 2.97 11.14 -7.48
C THR A 37 3.23 9.64 -7.54
N LEU A 38 2.46 8.83 -6.80
CA LEU A 38 2.59 7.37 -6.81
C LEU A 38 2.19 6.79 -8.17
N HIS A 39 1.13 7.33 -8.80
CA HIS A 39 0.75 6.92 -10.16
C HIS A 39 1.87 7.16 -11.17
N ASN A 40 2.60 8.28 -11.05
CA ASN A 40 3.74 8.56 -11.92
C ASN A 40 4.92 7.61 -11.66
N TRP A 41 5.17 7.22 -10.41
CA TRP A 41 6.15 6.18 -10.07
C TRP A 41 5.77 4.83 -10.69
N PHE A 42 4.53 4.39 -10.52
CA PHE A 42 4.07 3.09 -11.04
C PHE A 42 3.99 3.02 -12.57
N LYS A 43 3.80 4.16 -13.23
CA LYS A 43 3.86 4.27 -14.70
C LYS A 43 5.28 4.47 -15.22
N GLY A 44 6.28 4.56 -14.34
CA GLY A 44 7.67 4.81 -14.72
C GLY A 44 7.93 6.21 -15.30
N ARG A 45 6.99 7.16 -15.13
CA ARG A 45 7.13 8.55 -15.60
C ARG A 45 8.12 9.34 -14.76
N THR A 46 8.25 8.96 -13.48
CA THR A 46 9.18 9.53 -12.52
C THR A 46 9.78 8.39 -11.71
N THR A 47 11.04 8.51 -11.30
CA THR A 47 11.72 7.49 -10.48
C THR A 47 11.69 7.94 -9.00
N PRO A 48 11.12 7.14 -8.08
CA PRO A 48 11.18 7.43 -6.64
C PRO A 48 12.60 7.28 -6.10
N THR A 49 12.90 7.94 -4.98
CA THR A 49 14.14 7.68 -4.24
C THR A 49 14.06 6.34 -3.48
N VAL A 50 15.18 5.90 -2.90
CA VAL A 50 15.18 4.73 -2.02
C VAL A 50 14.29 4.98 -0.80
N ASP A 51 14.40 6.14 -0.17
CA ASP A 51 13.58 6.54 0.99
C ASP A 51 12.08 6.54 0.65
N ASP A 52 11.72 7.05 -0.54
CA ASP A 52 10.33 7.02 -1.02
C ASP A 52 9.81 5.57 -1.12
N VAL A 53 10.63 4.63 -1.61
CA VAL A 53 10.26 3.22 -1.72
C VAL A 53 10.16 2.55 -0.34
N GLU A 54 11.06 2.88 0.60
CA GLU A 54 11.03 2.35 1.96
C GLU A 54 9.80 2.85 2.73
N GLN A 55 9.50 4.14 2.63
CA GLN A 55 8.31 4.74 3.22
C GLN A 55 7.03 4.14 2.59
N LEU A 56 7.01 3.97 1.27
CA LEU A 56 5.89 3.35 0.56
C LEU A 56 5.60 1.93 1.06
N VAL A 57 6.63 1.10 1.19
CA VAL A 57 6.49 -0.28 1.70
C VAL A 57 6.05 -0.28 3.16
N THR A 58 6.62 0.61 3.99
CA THR A 58 6.28 0.71 5.41
C THR A 58 4.82 1.07 5.62
N GLN A 59 4.33 2.11 4.93
CA GLN A 59 2.94 2.54 5.04
C GLN A 59 1.97 1.51 4.48
N LEU A 60 2.34 0.83 3.40
CA LEU A 60 1.55 -0.26 2.85
C LEU A 60 1.41 -1.42 3.84
N VAL A 61 2.51 -1.88 4.47
CA VAL A 61 2.47 -2.94 5.48
C VAL A 61 1.63 -2.53 6.69
N ALA A 62 1.73 -1.26 7.12
CA ALA A 62 0.90 -0.75 8.20
C ALA A 62 -0.60 -0.83 7.86
N LEU A 63 -0.99 -0.42 6.65
CA LEU A 63 -2.38 -0.50 6.17
C LEU A 63 -2.88 -1.95 6.03
N GLU A 64 -2.03 -2.86 5.54
CA GLU A 64 -2.36 -4.29 5.47
C GLU A 64 -2.62 -4.88 6.86
N ASN A 65 -1.81 -4.51 7.85
CA ASN A 65 -1.98 -4.96 9.22
C ASN A 65 -3.26 -4.39 9.85
N GLU A 66 -3.55 -3.10 9.64
CA GLU A 66 -4.80 -2.49 10.10
C GLU A 66 -6.02 -3.17 9.47
N ALA A 67 -5.99 -3.45 8.17
CA ALA A 67 -7.09 -4.14 7.48
C ALA A 67 -7.35 -5.53 8.09
N LYS A 68 -6.29 -6.30 8.39
CA LYS A 68 -6.40 -7.60 9.06
C LYS A 68 -6.97 -7.49 10.48
N GLN A 69 -6.59 -6.47 11.25
CA GLN A 69 -7.17 -6.26 12.58
C GLN A 69 -8.66 -5.93 12.51
N ILE A 70 -9.05 -5.06 11.58
CA ILE A 70 -10.47 -4.73 11.36
C ILE A 70 -11.28 -5.98 10.99
N GLU A 71 -10.75 -6.82 10.11
CA GLU A 71 -11.39 -8.08 9.72
C GLU A 71 -11.53 -9.02 10.92
N LYS A 72 -10.46 -9.17 11.72
CA LYS A 72 -10.47 -9.98 12.93
C LYS A 72 -11.52 -9.49 13.93
N GLU A 73 -11.55 -8.20 14.24
CA GLU A 73 -12.55 -7.61 15.14
C GLU A 73 -13.98 -7.82 14.64
N LYS A 74 -14.20 -7.67 13.32
CA LYS A 74 -15.50 -7.91 12.71
C LYS A 74 -15.94 -9.38 12.89
N GLN A 75 -15.02 -10.32 12.71
CA GLN A 75 -15.30 -11.74 12.90
C GLN A 75 -15.61 -12.07 14.35
N GLU A 76 -14.86 -11.51 15.31
CA GLU A 76 -15.11 -11.70 16.74
C GLU A 76 -16.47 -11.14 17.16
N ARG A 77 -16.84 -9.95 16.67
CA ARG A 77 -18.16 -9.37 16.91
C ARG A 77 -19.29 -10.21 16.32
N LEU A 78 -19.10 -10.76 15.12
CA LEU A 78 -20.08 -11.64 14.49
C LEU A 78 -20.27 -12.92 15.30
N ASN A 79 -19.17 -13.56 15.73
CA ASN A 79 -19.22 -14.76 16.56
C ASN A 79 -19.93 -14.49 17.89
N ALA A 80 -19.67 -13.34 18.52
CA ALA A 80 -20.34 -12.94 19.77
C ALA A 80 -21.83 -12.64 19.58
N ALA A 81 -22.27 -12.18 18.40
CA ALA A 81 -23.68 -11.93 18.11
C ALA A 81 -24.47 -13.20 17.76
N LEU A 82 -23.79 -14.30 17.42
CA LEU A 82 -24.39 -15.59 17.06
C LEU A 82 -24.32 -16.63 18.20
N ALA A 83 -23.65 -16.29 19.30
CA ALA A 83 -23.55 -17.11 20.52
C ALA A 83 -24.64 -16.71 21.52
#